data_AF-R6IRT3-F1
#
_entry.id   AF-R6IRT3-F1
#
_cell.length_a   1.000
_cell.length_b   1.000
_cell.length_c   1.000
_cell.angle_alpha   90.00
_cell.angle_beta   90.00
_cell.angle_gamma   90.00
#
_symmetry.space_group_name_H-M   'P 1'
#
loop_
_entity.id
_entity.type
_entity.pdbx_description
1 polymer ?
#
loop_
_entity_poly.entity_id
_entity_poly.type
_entity_poly.pdbx_seq_one_letter_code
_entity_poly.pdbx_strand_id
1 'polypeptide(L)'
;MGRRKKKSIRQEYTEGLRHLAFGEIQDAVRLLYAPEEQILPALGEMDFFNISEIKRPKGGGMEIKFFDRLKALEKLQALEAAEGNTAAAFYQALEAGAKCVWQEGGAGNRDSV
;
A
#
# COMPACT_ATOMS: atom_id res chain seq x y z
N MET A 1 -16.50 -19.44 -12.93
CA MET A 1 -15.22 -19.03 -12.28
C MET A 1 -14.95 -17.57 -12.61
N GLY A 2 -14.90 -16.69 -11.61
CA GLY A 2 -14.68 -15.25 -11.82
C GLY A 2 -13.24 -14.95 -12.27
N ARG A 3 -13.08 -14.15 -13.32
CA ARG A 3 -11.78 -13.71 -13.84
C ARG A 3 -11.12 -12.80 -12.80
N ARG A 4 -10.13 -13.30 -12.05
CA ARG A 4 -9.36 -12.50 -11.08
C ARG A 4 -8.68 -11.35 -11.83
N LYS A 5 -9.09 -10.10 -11.57
CA LYS A 5 -8.43 -8.92 -12.14
C LYS A 5 -6.97 -8.92 -11.66
N LYS A 6 -6.03 -8.77 -12.60
CA LYS A 6 -4.61 -8.61 -12.24
C LYS A 6 -4.46 -7.31 -11.46
N LYS A 7 -3.78 -7.38 -10.30
CA LYS A 7 -3.45 -6.19 -9.52
C LYS A 7 -2.48 -5.34 -10.32
N SER A 8 -2.58 -4.02 -10.18
CA SER A 8 -1.54 -3.14 -10.73
C SER A 8 -0.28 -3.27 -9.87
N ILE A 9 0.89 -2.99 -10.46
CA ILE A 9 2.16 -2.95 -9.72
C ILE A 9 2.04 -2.04 -8.48
N ARG A 10 1.29 -0.93 -8.62
CA ARG A 10 0.98 -0.02 -7.52
C ARG A 10 0.19 -0.67 -6.40
N GLN A 11 -0.84 -1.43 -6.72
CA GLN A 11 -1.59 -2.18 -5.71
C GLN A 11 -0.69 -3.19 -4.99
N GLU A 12 0.18 -3.89 -5.72
CA GLU A 12 1.08 -4.90 -5.15
C GLU A 12 2.08 -4.31 -4.15
N TYR A 13 2.81 -3.24 -4.51
CA TYR A 13 3.74 -2.65 -3.55
C TYR A 13 3.03 -1.93 -2.40
N THR A 14 1.83 -1.35 -2.62
CA THR A 14 1.05 -0.73 -1.53
C THR A 14 0.58 -1.78 -0.54
N GLU A 15 0.11 -2.94 -1.01
CA GLU A 15 -0.23 -4.06 -0.14
C GLU A 15 0.97 -4.57 0.65
N GLY A 16 2.13 -4.74 0.00
CA GLY A 16 3.36 -5.12 0.68
C GLY A 16 3.79 -4.12 1.77
N LEU A 17 3.75 -2.81 1.48
CA LEU A 17 4.04 -1.77 2.47
C LEU A 17 3.04 -1.77 3.62
N ARG A 18 1.75 -2.01 3.36
CA ARG A 18 0.74 -2.14 4.41
C ARG A 18 1.00 -3.35 5.30
N HIS A 19 1.41 -4.48 4.73
CA HIS A 19 1.77 -5.67 5.50
C HIS A 19 3.00 -5.39 6.38
N LEU A 20 4.02 -4.68 5.87
CA LEU A 20 5.15 -4.25 6.71
C LEU A 20 4.75 -3.29 7.84
N ALA A 21 3.87 -2.32 7.55
CA ALA A 21 3.49 -1.29 8.51
C ALA A 21 2.56 -1.81 9.62
N PHE A 22 1.61 -2.67 9.26
CA PHE A 22 0.49 -3.06 10.13
C PHE A 22 0.40 -4.57 10.42
N GLY A 23 1.26 -5.38 9.79
CA GLY A 23 1.22 -6.82 9.94
C GLY A 23 1.63 -7.29 11.34
N GLU A 24 1.16 -8.47 11.70
CA GLU A 24 1.48 -9.12 12.96
C GLU A 24 2.88 -9.77 12.92
N ILE A 25 3.39 -10.13 14.10
CA ILE A 25 4.68 -10.82 14.26
C ILE A 25 4.54 -12.13 15.04
N GLN A 26 3.31 -12.64 15.17
CA GLN A 26 2.99 -13.79 16.03
C GLN A 26 3.81 -15.02 15.63
N ASP A 27 3.96 -15.29 14.34
CA ASP A 27 4.73 -16.44 13.85
C ASP A 27 6.24 -16.30 14.08
N ALA A 28 6.78 -15.08 13.99
CA ALA A 28 8.17 -14.83 14.37
C ALA A 28 8.40 -15.07 15.88
N VAL A 29 7.45 -14.68 16.72
CA VAL A 29 7.48 -14.95 18.17
C VAL A 29 7.33 -16.45 18.43
N ARG A 30 6.40 -17.12 17.73
CA ARG A 30 6.20 -18.56 17.82
C ARG A 30 7.48 -19.32 17.45
N LEU A 31 8.17 -18.88 16.40
CA LEU A 31 9.46 -19.44 15.97
C LEU A 31 10.53 -19.38 17.07
N LEU A 32 10.53 -18.34 17.92
CA LEU A 32 11.50 -18.18 19.02
C LEU A 32 11.26 -19.11 20.21
N TYR A 33 10.02 -19.48 20.50
CA TYR A 33 9.66 -20.12 21.77
C TYR A 33 9.04 -21.51 21.64
N ALA A 34 8.45 -21.85 20.49
CA ALA A 34 7.82 -23.14 20.33
C ALA A 34 8.85 -24.26 20.09
N PRO A 35 8.60 -25.49 20.58
CA PRO A 35 9.43 -26.65 20.28
C PRO A 35 9.54 -26.92 18.78
N GLU A 36 10.68 -27.46 18.35
CA GLU A 36 10.96 -27.75 16.94
C GLU A 36 9.92 -28.71 16.33
N GLU A 37 9.44 -29.68 17.12
CA GLU A 37 8.43 -30.66 16.72
C GLU A 37 7.08 -30.01 16.36
N GLN A 38 6.81 -28.81 16.90
CA GLN A 38 5.60 -28.03 16.58
C GLN A 38 5.84 -27.04 15.43
N ILE A 39 7.08 -26.54 15.27
CA ILE A 39 7.44 -25.57 14.24
C ILE A 39 7.62 -26.22 12.88
N LEU A 40 8.38 -27.32 12.78
CA LEU A 40 8.73 -27.91 11.49
C LEU A 40 7.49 -28.30 10.66
N PRO A 41 6.42 -28.90 11.24
CA PRO A 41 5.21 -29.22 10.48
C PRO A 41 4.40 -27.98 10.08
N ALA A 42 4.50 -26.88 10.84
CA ALA A 42 3.74 -25.65 10.62
C ALA A 42 4.46 -24.64 9.71
N LEU A 43 5.74 -24.85 9.42
CA LEU A 43 6.62 -23.86 8.78
C LEU A 43 6.10 -23.33 7.44
N GLY A 44 5.40 -24.17 6.67
CA GLY A 44 4.82 -23.79 5.37
C GLY A 44 3.63 -22.84 5.45
N GLU A 45 2.96 -22.77 6.60
CA GLU A 45 1.77 -21.95 6.84
C GLU A 45 2.06 -20.69 7.66
N MET A 46 3.29 -20.55 8.15
CA MET A 46 3.71 -19.41 8.98
C MET A 46 4.00 -18.17 8.13
N ASP A 47 3.62 -17.01 8.63
CA ASP A 47 3.92 -15.72 8.02
C ASP A 47 5.23 -15.13 8.53
N PHE A 48 6.22 -15.05 7.63
CA PHE A 48 7.52 -14.43 7.90
C PHE A 48 7.73 -13.11 7.16
N PHE A 49 6.68 -12.53 6.57
CA PHE A 49 6.78 -11.36 5.70
C PHE A 49 7.47 -10.16 6.36
N ASN A 50 7.26 -9.98 7.66
CA ASN A 50 7.85 -8.88 8.42
C ASN A 50 9.34 -9.06 8.77
N ILE A 51 9.91 -10.25 8.57
CA ILE A 51 11.29 -10.59 8.96
C ILE A 51 12.26 -10.15 7.87
N SER A 52 13.27 -9.38 8.26
CA SER A 52 14.37 -8.96 7.38
C SER A 52 15.60 -9.85 7.49
N GLU A 53 15.81 -10.50 8.64
CA GLU A 53 16.98 -11.34 8.90
C GLU A 53 16.70 -12.36 10.01
N ILE A 54 17.21 -13.59 9.86
CA ILE A 54 17.24 -14.62 10.89
C ILE A 54 18.69 -15.12 11.03
N LYS A 55 19.23 -15.14 12.24
CA LYS A 55 20.59 -15.64 12.53
C LYS A 55 20.63 -16.49 13.78
N ARG A 56 21.58 -17.43 13.82
CA ARG A 56 21.97 -18.19 15.01
C ARG A 56 23.43 -17.88 15.37
N PRO A 57 23.70 -16.85 16.20
CA PRO A 57 25.04 -16.57 16.68
C PRO A 57 25.69 -17.76 17.40
N LYS A 58 27.02 -17.71 17.56
CA LYS A 58 27.84 -18.78 18.16
C LYS A 58 27.41 -19.21 19.59
N GLY A 59 26.61 -18.38 20.28
CA GLY A 59 26.03 -18.69 21.58
C GLY A 59 24.76 -19.55 21.55
N GLY A 60 24.33 -20.04 20.38
CA GLY A 60 23.17 -20.92 20.23
C GLY A 60 21.79 -20.22 20.28
N GLY A 61 21.75 -18.93 20.66
CA GLY A 61 20.56 -18.11 20.58
C GLY A 61 20.11 -17.87 19.13
N MET A 62 18.85 -17.50 18.94
CA MET A 62 18.29 -17.08 17.66
C MET A 62 17.96 -15.59 17.70
N GLU A 63 18.40 -14.87 16.68
CA GLU A 63 18.13 -13.45 16.49
C GLU A 63 17.25 -13.26 15.26
N ILE A 64 16.15 -12.52 15.41
CA ILE A 64 15.24 -12.15 14.33
C ILE A 64 15.20 -10.62 14.25
N LYS A 65 15.44 -10.07 13.06
CA LYS A 65 15.24 -8.65 12.78
C LYS A 65 14.01 -8.46 11.92
N PHE A 66 13.29 -7.38 12.17
CA PHE A 66 12.13 -6.98 11.39
C PHE A 66 12.48 -5.85 10.42
N PHE A 67 11.65 -5.66 9.40
CA PHE A 67 11.66 -4.42 8.63
C PHE A 67 11.20 -3.23 9.48
N ASP A 68 11.63 -2.03 9.09
CA ASP A 68 11.25 -0.79 9.77
C ASP A 68 9.80 -0.39 9.41
N ARG A 69 8.93 -0.40 10.42
CA ARG A 69 7.51 -0.04 10.27
C ARG A 69 7.30 1.44 10.00
N LEU A 70 8.09 2.32 10.60
CA LEU A 70 8.00 3.76 10.37
C LEU A 70 8.39 4.07 8.93
N LYS A 71 9.44 3.42 8.42
CA LYS A 71 9.83 3.51 7.00
C LYS A 71 8.71 3.08 6.05
N ALA A 72 7.96 2.04 6.40
CA ALA A 72 6.82 1.58 5.60
C ALA A 72 5.67 2.60 5.63
N LEU A 73 5.36 3.17 6.79
CA LEU A 73 4.35 4.22 6.96
C LEU A 73 4.70 5.50 6.18
N GLU A 74 5.95 5.96 6.25
CA GLU A 74 6.44 7.11 5.48
C GLU A 74 6.21 6.91 3.97
N LYS A 75 6.48 5.70 3.46
CA LYS A 75 6.27 5.37 2.04
C LYS A 75 4.77 5.33 1.70
N LEU A 76 3.93 4.80 2.58
CA LEU A 76 2.48 4.79 2.38
C LEU A 76 1.91 6.22 2.34
N GLN A 77 2.34 7.08 3.25
CA GLN A 77 1.94 8.49 3.27
C GLN A 77 2.37 9.22 1.98
N ALA A 78 3.58 8.97 1.49
CA ALA A 78 4.06 9.55 0.23
C ALA A 78 3.24 9.10 -0.98
N LEU A 79 2.79 7.83 -1.00
CA LEU A 79 1.92 7.30 -2.05
C LEU A 79 0.52 7.94 -2.04
N GLU A 80 -0.04 8.16 -0.85
CA GLU A 80 -1.33 8.85 -0.68
C GLU A 80 -1.24 10.30 -1.16
N ALA A 81 -0.17 11.02 -0.79
CA ALA A 81 0.07 12.39 -1.25
C ALA A 81 0.21 12.49 -2.78
N ALA A 82 0.82 11.50 -3.43
CA ALA A 82 0.94 11.43 -4.88
C ALA A 82 -0.40 11.07 -5.59
N GLU A 83 -1.31 10.39 -4.90
CA GLU A 83 -2.67 10.08 -5.39
C GLU A 83 -3.60 11.30 -5.30
N GLY A 84 -3.43 12.11 -4.26
CA GLY A 84 -4.11 13.39 -4.06
C GLY A 84 -3.62 14.51 -4.99
N ASN A 85 -3.34 14.24 -6.27
CA ASN A 85 -3.03 15.27 -7.26
C ASN A 85 -4.29 16.11 -7.56
N THR A 86 -4.60 16.99 -6.61
CA THR A 86 -5.67 17.98 -6.63
C THR A 86 -5.62 18.87 -7.87
N ALA A 87 -4.46 19.02 -8.51
CA ALA A 87 -4.33 19.79 -9.74
C ALA A 87 -5.21 19.21 -10.85
N ALA A 88 -5.27 17.88 -11.03
CA ALA A 88 -6.10 17.28 -12.08
C ALA A 88 -7.60 17.51 -11.83
N ALA A 89 -8.05 17.33 -10.59
CA ALA A 89 -9.43 17.60 -10.18
C ALA A 89 -9.77 19.10 -10.29
N PHE A 90 -8.84 19.98 -9.93
CA PHE A 90 -8.97 21.43 -10.06
C PHE A 90 -9.06 21.87 -11.53
N TYR A 91 -8.20 21.34 -12.41
CA TYR A 91 -8.26 21.64 -13.85
C TYR A 91 -9.57 21.16 -14.46
N GLN A 92 -10.06 19.98 -14.09
CA GLN A 92 -11.37 19.49 -14.54
C GLN A 92 -12.51 20.40 -14.08
N ALA A 93 -12.49 20.84 -12.82
CA ALA A 93 -13.48 21.78 -12.30
C ALA A 93 -13.44 23.13 -13.03
N LEU A 94 -12.24 23.65 -13.30
CA LEU A 94 -12.03 24.90 -14.04
C LEU A 94 -12.54 24.79 -15.49
N GLU A 95 -12.22 23.68 -16.17
CA GLU A 95 -12.70 23.40 -17.53
C GLU A 95 -14.23 23.30 -17.57
N ALA A 96 -14.84 22.62 -16.61
CA ALA A 96 -16.29 22.51 -16.48
C ALA A 96 -16.95 23.88 -16.26
N GLY A 97 -16.37 24.72 -15.39
CA GLY A 97 -16.83 26.09 -15.18
C GLY A 97 -16.76 26.95 -16.43
N ALA A 98 -15.63 26.92 -17.16
CA ALA A 98 -15.45 27.66 -18.40
C ALA A 98 -16.45 27.24 -19.49
N LYS A 99 -16.72 25.92 -19.63
CA LYS A 99 -17.74 25.39 -20.55
C LYS A 99 -19.14 25.89 -20.21
N CYS A 100 -19.49 25.93 -18.91
CA CYS A 100 -20.80 26.41 -18.47
C CYS A 100 -21.01 27.89 -18.83
N VAL A 101 -20.01 28.73 -18.52
CA VAL A 101 -20.06 30.17 -18.85
C VAL A 101 -20.16 30.41 -20.36
N TRP A 102 -19.45 29.61 -21.16
CA TRP A 102 -19.51 29.71 -22.63
C TRP A 102 -20.86 29.26 -23.21
N GLN A 103 -21.50 28.26 -22.62
CA GLN A 103 -22.83 27.82 -23.07
C GLN A 103 -23.93 28.80 -22.64
N GLU A 104 -23.80 29.42 -21.47
CA GLU A 104 -24.75 30.44 -20.99
C GLU A 104 -24.56 31.79 -21.70
N GLY A 105 -23.33 32.17 -22.04
CA GLY A 105 -23.01 33.42 -22.75
C GLY A 105 -23.12 33.35 -24.28
N GLY A 106 -23.18 32.15 -24.87
CA GLY A 106 -23.24 31.94 -26.32
C GLY A 106 -24.64 31.92 -26.93
N ALA A 107 -25.69 31.87 -26.12
CA ALA A 107 -27.09 31.81 -26.56
C ALA A 107 -27.80 33.17 -26.53
N GLY A 108 -27.16 34.23 -26.02
CA GLY A 108 -27.70 35.58 -26.01
C GLY A 108 -26.96 36.48 -26.98
N ASN A 109 -27.63 36.90 -28.05
CA ASN A 109 -27.25 37.98 -28.97
C ASN A 109 -26.48 37.57 -30.26
N ARG A 110 -27.18 36.90 -31.18
CA ARG A 110 -26.87 36.94 -32.62
C ARG A 110 -28.08 37.22 -33.52
N ASP A 111 -29.11 37.89 -33.00
CA ASP A 111 -30.22 38.37 -33.82
C ASP A 111 -30.66 39.76 -33.34
N SER A 112 -29.93 40.80 -33.78
CA SER A 112 -30.48 42.13 -34.07
C SER A 112 -29.34 43.11 -34.40
N VAL A 113 -29.03 43.23 -35.69
CA VAL A 113 -29.16 44.42 -36.57
C VAL A 113 -28.45 44.10 -37.89
#